data_AF-A0A954Z6T9-F1
#
_entry.id   AF-A0A954Z6T9-F1
#
_cell.length_a   1.000
_cell.length_b   1.000
_cell.length_c   1.000
_cell.angle_alpha   90.00
_cell.angle_beta   90.00
_cell.angle_gamma   90.00
#
_symmetry.space_group_name_H-M   'P 1'
#
loop_
_entity.id
_entity.type
_entity.pdbx_description
1 polymer ?
#
loop_
_entity_poly.entity_id
_entity_poly.type
_entity_poly.pdbx_seq_one_letter_code
_entity_poly.pdbx_strand_id
1 'polypeptide(L)'
;MSPPKLDRSYLEQVHAEHEELRRLISKVRKAIADETSEKRELASHVGELVDLCESHFGAEESNGYLRDASKTAPQLANRIEAMLSQHESLLEDLETLRVLVQSGVDSAAWRRRVEDDFAALAQRLFDHEAGEMALVQEAFAEQNGS
;
A
#
# COMPACT_ATOMS: atom_id res chain seq x y z
N MET A 1 -0.83 -21.36 -23.89
CA MET A 1 -1.78 -20.28 -23.53
C MET A 1 -1.07 -18.97 -23.80
N SER A 2 -1.67 -18.04 -24.54
CA SER A 2 -1.08 -16.70 -24.70
C SER A 2 -1.10 -15.97 -23.35
N PRO A 3 -0.09 -15.15 -23.03
CA PRO A 3 -0.13 -14.34 -21.81
C PRO A 3 -1.37 -13.43 -21.83
N PRO A 4 -1.98 -13.16 -20.66
CA PRO A 4 -3.08 -12.20 -20.57
C PRO A 4 -2.60 -10.83 -21.08
N LYS A 5 -3.40 -10.17 -21.93
CA LYS A 5 -3.09 -8.81 -22.36
C LYS A 5 -3.25 -7.88 -21.17
N LEU A 6 -2.20 -7.15 -20.81
CA LEU A 6 -2.35 -5.95 -20.01
C LEU A 6 -3.15 -4.97 -20.86
N ASP A 7 -4.32 -4.59 -20.38
CA ASP A 7 -5.16 -3.58 -20.98
C ASP A 7 -5.40 -2.41 -20.02
N ARG A 8 -6.12 -1.41 -20.50
CA ARG A 8 -6.37 -0.17 -19.76
C ARG A 8 -7.13 -0.39 -18.44
N SER A 9 -7.90 -1.47 -18.34
CA SER A 9 -8.67 -1.76 -17.12
C SER A 9 -7.77 -2.10 -15.94
N TYR A 10 -6.59 -2.69 -16.18
CA TYR A 10 -5.60 -2.94 -15.13
C TYR A 10 -5.01 -1.66 -14.57
N LEU A 11 -4.63 -0.72 -15.43
CA LEU A 11 -4.12 0.57 -15.01
C LEU A 11 -5.19 1.34 -14.22
N GLU A 12 -6.44 1.28 -14.66
CA GLU A 12 -7.58 1.90 -13.96
C GLU A 12 -7.82 1.26 -12.59
N GLN A 13 -7.70 -0.06 -12.47
CA GLN A 13 -7.82 -0.76 -11.18
C GLN A 13 -6.70 -0.35 -10.20
N VAL A 14 -5.43 -0.41 -10.62
CA VAL A 14 -4.29 -0.01 -9.77
C VAL A 14 -4.43 1.45 -9.33
N HIS A 15 -4.83 2.32 -10.24
CA HIS A 15 -5.09 3.72 -9.91
C HIS A 15 -6.19 3.88 -8.86
N ALA A 16 -7.30 3.15 -8.99
CA ALA A 16 -8.40 3.23 -8.03
C ALA A 16 -8.00 2.71 -6.63
N GLU A 17 -7.24 1.61 -6.58
CA GLU A 17 -6.71 1.04 -5.33
C GLU A 17 -5.74 2.01 -4.63
N HIS A 18 -4.81 2.61 -5.38
CA HIS A 18 -3.87 3.63 -4.85
C HIS A 18 -4.58 4.92 -4.43
N GLU A 19 -5.64 5.34 -5.12
CA GLU A 19 -6.45 6.49 -4.71
C GLU A 19 -7.13 6.24 -3.35
N GLU A 20 -7.66 5.03 -3.14
CA GLU A 20 -8.27 4.65 -1.88
C GLU A 20 -7.26 4.58 -0.74
N LEU A 21 -6.07 4.03 -0.99
CA LEU A 21 -4.97 4.01 -0.03
C LEU A 21 -4.56 5.43 0.38
N ARG A 22 -4.35 6.32 -0.58
CA ARG A 22 -4.05 7.76 -0.33
C ARG A 22 -5.15 8.44 0.47
N ARG A 23 -6.42 8.10 0.20
CA ARG A 23 -7.58 8.62 0.94
C ARG A 23 -7.54 8.21 2.40
N LEU A 24 -7.22 6.95 2.71
CA LEU A 24 -7.08 6.46 4.10
C LEU A 24 -5.85 7.05 4.79
N ILE A 25 -4.70 7.13 4.12
CA ILE A 25 -3.50 7.79 4.66
C ILE A 25 -3.81 9.25 5.03
N SER A 26 -4.56 9.96 4.17
CA SER A 26 -5.00 11.34 4.45
C SER A 26 -5.93 11.42 5.66
N LYS A 27 -6.86 10.47 5.84
CA LYS A 27 -7.72 10.38 7.03
C LYS A 27 -6.90 10.19 8.31
N VAL A 28 -6.00 9.21 8.33
CA VAL A 28 -5.15 8.93 9.50
C VAL A 28 -4.29 10.15 9.83
N ARG A 29 -3.68 10.79 8.82
CA ARG A 29 -2.89 12.02 9.01
C ARG A 29 -3.69 13.14 9.66
N LYS A 30 -4.95 13.34 9.22
CA LYS A 30 -5.84 14.35 9.79
C LYS A 30 -6.20 14.03 11.25
N ALA A 31 -6.52 12.78 11.56
CA ALA A 31 -6.84 12.36 12.92
C ALA A 31 -5.64 12.49 13.88
N ILE A 32 -4.41 12.26 13.40
CA ILE A 32 -3.19 12.49 14.20
C ILE A 32 -2.99 13.99 14.48
N ALA A 33 -3.16 14.84 13.46
CA ALA A 33 -2.94 16.29 13.56
C ALA A 33 -4.04 17.02 14.36
N ASP A 34 -5.22 16.42 14.48
CA ASP A 34 -6.32 16.96 15.26
C ASP A 34 -6.19 16.55 16.75
N GLU A 35 -5.80 17.51 17.58
CA GLU A 35 -5.71 17.33 19.05
C GLU A 35 -7.06 16.96 19.68
N THR A 36 -8.17 17.27 19.01
CA THR A 36 -9.53 16.94 19.47
C THR A 36 -9.99 15.55 19.04
N SER A 37 -9.30 14.91 18.09
CA SER A 37 -9.66 13.57 17.64
C SER A 37 -9.46 12.56 18.77
N GLU A 38 -10.47 11.72 18.97
CA GLU A 38 -10.44 10.67 19.96
C GLU A 38 -9.48 9.56 19.52
N LYS A 39 -8.71 9.02 20.47
CA LYS A 39 -7.87 7.83 20.24
C LYS A 39 -8.62 6.68 19.55
N ARG A 40 -9.91 6.49 19.85
CA ARG A 40 -10.75 5.45 19.23
C ARG A 40 -10.97 5.70 17.74
N GLU A 41 -11.18 6.94 17.34
CA GLU A 41 -11.35 7.32 15.93
C GLU A 41 -10.05 7.07 15.16
N LEU A 42 -8.91 7.51 15.70
CA LEU A 42 -7.60 7.23 15.13
C LEU A 42 -7.35 5.73 14.97
N ALA A 43 -7.65 4.94 16.01
CA ALA A 43 -7.52 3.48 15.96
C ALA A 43 -8.45 2.85 14.91
N SER A 44 -9.65 3.39 14.70
CA SER A 44 -10.57 2.95 13.64
C SER A 44 -9.98 3.19 12.25
N HIS A 45 -9.43 4.38 12.00
CA HIS A 45 -8.83 4.71 10.71
C HIS A 45 -7.56 3.92 10.41
N VAL A 46 -6.72 3.66 11.43
CA VAL A 46 -5.58 2.76 11.28
C VAL A 46 -6.04 1.33 11.00
N GLY A 47 -7.12 0.86 11.63
CA GLY A 47 -7.74 -0.42 11.31
C GLY A 47 -8.21 -0.51 9.86
N GLU A 48 -8.94 0.49 9.37
CA GLU A 48 -9.36 0.59 7.96
C GLU A 48 -8.15 0.51 7.01
N LEU A 49 -7.04 1.16 7.35
CA LEU A 49 -5.82 1.15 6.54
C LEU A 49 -5.16 -0.23 6.51
N VAL A 50 -5.09 -0.92 7.66
CA VAL A 50 -4.54 -2.28 7.75
C VAL A 50 -5.37 -3.25 6.90
N ASP A 51 -6.70 -3.23 7.07
CA ASP A 51 -7.61 -4.12 6.33
C ASP A 51 -7.52 -3.89 4.81
N LEU A 52 -7.39 -2.61 4.38
CA LEU A 52 -7.21 -2.29 2.96
C LEU A 52 -5.90 -2.86 2.42
N CYS A 53 -4.78 -2.66 3.13
CA CYS A 53 -3.47 -3.15 2.69
C CYS A 53 -3.40 -4.68 2.67
N GLU A 54 -3.94 -5.37 3.68
CA GLU A 54 -4.01 -6.84 3.70
C GLU A 54 -4.80 -7.37 2.50
N SER A 55 -5.95 -6.76 2.21
CA SER A 55 -6.79 -7.14 1.06
C SER A 55 -6.08 -6.89 -0.28
N HIS A 56 -5.44 -5.73 -0.43
CA HIS A 56 -4.74 -5.33 -1.65
C HIS A 56 -3.53 -6.22 -1.93
N PHE A 57 -2.62 -6.36 -0.96
CA PHE A 57 -1.43 -7.21 -1.10
C PHE A 57 -1.80 -8.68 -1.33
N GLY A 58 -2.84 -9.18 -0.65
CA GLY A 58 -3.35 -10.54 -0.87
C GLY A 58 -3.88 -10.75 -2.29
N ALA A 59 -4.53 -9.76 -2.89
CA ALA A 59 -4.97 -9.82 -4.29
C ALA A 59 -3.78 -9.85 -5.26
N GLU A 60 -2.75 -9.05 -5.02
CA GLU A 60 -1.54 -8.98 -5.83
C GLU A 60 -0.75 -10.29 -5.83
N GLU A 61 -0.57 -10.87 -4.65
CA GLU A 61 0.19 -12.11 -4.45
C GLU A 61 -0.51 -13.34 -4.99
N SER A 62 -1.84 -13.39 -4.93
CA SER A 62 -2.60 -14.58 -5.33
C SER A 62 -2.83 -14.66 -6.83
N ASN A 63 -3.23 -13.56 -7.47
CA ASN A 63 -3.50 -13.54 -8.91
C ASN A 63 -3.57 -12.13 -9.50
N GLY A 64 -2.81 -11.17 -8.95
CA GLY A 64 -2.90 -9.78 -9.36
C GLY A 64 -2.06 -9.42 -10.58
N TYR A 65 -2.24 -8.16 -10.98
CA TYR A 65 -1.68 -7.57 -12.19
C TYR A 65 -0.15 -7.67 -12.28
N LEU A 66 0.58 -7.66 -11.16
CA LEU A 66 2.04 -7.84 -11.12
C LEU A 66 2.47 -9.23 -11.62
N ARG A 67 1.74 -10.29 -11.26
CA ARG A 67 2.05 -11.64 -11.78
C ARG A 67 1.80 -11.76 -13.28
N ASP A 68 0.78 -11.08 -13.78
CA ASP A 68 0.48 -11.05 -15.21
C ASP A 68 1.49 -10.19 -15.98
N ALA A 69 1.94 -9.08 -15.38
CA ALA A 69 3.05 -8.28 -15.90
C ALA A 69 4.33 -9.10 -16.03
N SER A 70 4.65 -9.97 -15.06
CA SER A 70 5.80 -10.87 -15.14
C SER A 70 5.70 -11.91 -16.27
N LYS A 71 4.49 -12.31 -16.68
CA LYS A 71 4.30 -13.24 -17.81
C LYS A 71 4.51 -12.53 -19.15
N THR A 72 4.12 -11.26 -19.23
CA THR A 72 4.23 -10.42 -20.43
C THR A 72 5.65 -9.86 -20.61
N ALA A 73 6.31 -9.49 -19.52
CA ALA A 73 7.67 -8.95 -19.49
C ALA A 73 8.56 -9.77 -18.51
N PRO A 74 9.03 -10.96 -18.90
CA PRO A 74 9.82 -11.85 -18.03
C PRO A 74 11.09 -11.21 -17.46
N GLN A 75 11.66 -10.22 -18.15
CA GLN A 75 12.81 -9.46 -17.66
C GLN A 75 12.53 -8.67 -16.38
N LEU A 76 11.25 -8.41 -16.06
CA LEU A 76 10.82 -7.70 -14.84
C LEU A 76 10.59 -8.64 -13.66
N ALA A 77 10.63 -9.97 -13.86
CA ALA A 77 10.26 -10.96 -12.84
C ALA A 77 10.98 -10.74 -11.50
N ASN A 78 12.31 -10.54 -11.53
CA ASN A 78 13.10 -10.33 -10.31
C ASN A 78 12.71 -9.03 -9.57
N ARG A 79 12.34 -7.97 -10.31
CA ARG A 79 11.93 -6.69 -9.72
C ARG A 79 10.52 -6.79 -9.13
N ILE A 80 9.64 -7.54 -9.80
CA ILE A 80 8.29 -7.82 -9.30
C ILE A 80 8.36 -8.67 -8.03
N GLU A 81 9.19 -9.72 -8.01
CA GLU A 81 9.39 -10.55 -6.81
C GLU A 81 9.96 -9.72 -5.64
N ALA A 82 10.93 -8.84 -5.91
CA ALA A 82 11.44 -7.91 -4.92
C ALA A 82 10.37 -6.92 -4.42
N MET A 83 9.43 -6.51 -5.27
CA MET A 83 8.30 -5.66 -4.86
C MET A 83 7.36 -6.42 -3.92
N LEU A 84 6.92 -7.61 -4.31
CA LEU A 84 6.03 -8.45 -3.51
C LEU A 84 6.65 -8.80 -2.14
N SER A 85 7.98 -8.99 -2.09
CA SER A 85 8.67 -9.26 -0.82
C SER A 85 8.60 -8.12 0.21
N GLN A 86 8.21 -6.91 -0.21
CA GLN A 86 8.04 -5.78 0.71
C GLN A 86 6.75 -5.86 1.51
N HIS A 87 5.72 -6.57 1.01
CA HIS A 87 4.38 -6.61 1.60
C HIS A 87 4.40 -7.06 3.05
N GLU A 88 5.11 -8.17 3.35
CA GLU A 88 5.24 -8.70 4.70
C GLU A 88 5.74 -7.63 5.67
N SER A 89 6.84 -6.95 5.32
CA SER A 89 7.42 -5.89 6.16
C SER A 89 6.53 -4.65 6.31
N LEU A 90 5.70 -4.32 5.31
CA LEU A 90 4.76 -3.21 5.38
C LEU A 90 3.57 -3.56 6.28
N LEU A 91 3.09 -4.81 6.23
CA LEU A 91 2.05 -5.32 7.11
C LEU A 91 2.53 -5.40 8.57
N GLU A 92 3.78 -5.78 8.81
CA GLU A 92 4.38 -5.77 10.16
C GLU A 92 4.43 -4.35 10.75
N ASP A 93 4.82 -3.35 9.94
CA ASP A 93 4.81 -1.95 10.37
C ASP A 93 3.39 -1.44 10.66
N LEU A 94 2.43 -1.77 9.79
CA LEU A 94 1.01 -1.46 9.97
C LEU A 94 0.47 -2.07 11.27
N GLU A 95 0.82 -3.33 11.55
CA GLU A 95 0.41 -4.01 12.77
C GLU A 95 1.02 -3.38 14.01
N THR A 96 2.30 -3.03 13.94
CA THR A 96 2.99 -2.31 15.02
C THR A 96 2.31 -0.98 15.32
N LEU A 97 1.94 -0.22 14.28
CA LEU A 97 1.18 1.02 14.43
C LEU A 97 -0.20 0.76 15.02
N ARG A 98 -0.93 -0.27 14.55
CA ARG A 98 -2.25 -0.67 15.05
C ARG A 98 -2.20 -0.96 16.55
N VAL A 99 -1.22 -1.74 17.00
CA VAL A 99 -1.01 -2.04 18.43
C VAL A 99 -0.68 -0.77 19.22
N LEU A 100 0.18 0.11 18.69
CA LEU A 100 0.53 1.38 19.34
C LEU A 100 -0.71 2.27 19.55
N VAL A 101 -1.56 2.42 18.53
CA VAL A 101 -2.76 3.28 18.63
C VAL A 101 -3.84 2.66 19.49
N GLN A 102 -3.92 1.33 19.61
CA GLN A 102 -4.90 0.66 20.46
C GLN A 102 -4.49 0.62 21.93
N SER A 103 -3.22 0.35 22.22
CA SER A 103 -2.74 0.09 23.59
C SER A 103 -2.12 1.29 24.30
N GLY A 104 -1.69 2.33 23.56
CA GLY A 104 -0.99 3.47 24.15
C GLY A 104 -1.84 4.35 25.08
N VAL A 105 -1.20 5.05 26.02
CA VAL A 105 -1.88 6.04 26.86
C VAL A 105 -1.95 7.36 26.11
N ASP A 106 -3.16 7.90 25.91
CA ASP A 106 -3.37 9.16 25.19
C ASP A 106 -2.68 10.30 25.94
N SER A 107 -1.55 10.72 25.39
CA SER A 107 -0.63 11.70 25.94
C SER A 107 0.13 12.36 24.78
N ALA A 108 0.68 13.56 25.01
CA ALA A 108 1.45 14.26 23.98
C ALA A 108 2.63 13.43 23.45
N ALA A 109 3.32 12.70 24.32
CA ALA A 109 4.43 11.82 23.92
C ALA A 109 3.95 10.63 23.07
N TRP A 110 2.81 10.04 23.42
CA TRP A 110 2.19 8.98 22.60
C TRP A 110 1.76 9.51 21.24
N ARG A 111 1.08 10.67 21.18
CA ARG A 111 0.67 11.29 19.91
C ARG A 111 1.87 11.58 19.00
N ARG A 112 2.95 12.12 19.58
CA ARG A 112 4.17 12.39 18.83
C ARG A 112 4.78 11.11 18.26
N ARG A 113 4.84 10.04 19.05
CA ARG A 113 5.32 8.75 18.56
C ARG A 113 4.45 8.19 17.44
N VAL A 114 3.12 8.24 17.59
CA VAL A 114 2.20 7.80 16.53
C VAL A 114 2.39 8.63 15.25
N GLU A 115 2.58 9.94 15.37
CA GLU A 115 2.88 10.82 14.24
C GLU A 115 4.18 10.41 13.52
N ASP A 116 5.28 10.24 14.26
CA ASP A 116 6.58 9.89 13.70
C ASP A 116 6.56 8.49 13.05
N ASP A 117 5.98 7.49 13.73
CA ASP A 117 5.87 6.11 13.23
C ASP A 117 4.96 6.05 11.99
N PHE A 118 3.82 6.76 12.00
CA PHE A 118 2.91 6.83 10.86
C PHE A 118 3.53 7.58 9.66
N ALA A 119 4.27 8.67 9.90
CA ALA A 119 4.90 9.42 8.82
C ALA A 119 5.92 8.56 8.05
N ALA A 120 6.72 7.77 8.77
CA ALA A 120 7.67 6.83 8.17
C ALA A 120 6.96 5.75 7.35
N LEU A 121 5.93 5.12 7.92
CA LEU A 121 5.13 4.10 7.23
C LEU A 121 4.41 4.64 5.99
N ALA A 122 3.79 5.82 6.09
CA ALA A 122 3.10 6.45 4.96
C ALA A 122 4.07 6.73 3.79
N GLN A 123 5.31 7.14 4.08
CA GLN A 123 6.31 7.32 3.04
C GLN A 123 6.66 5.98 2.37
N ARG A 124 6.86 4.91 3.15
CA ARG A 124 7.13 3.57 2.60
C ARG A 124 5.98 3.07 1.71
N LEU A 125 4.73 3.29 2.10
CA LEU A 125 3.55 2.93 1.28
C LEU A 125 3.52 3.71 -0.03
N PHE A 126 3.83 5.01 -0.03
CA PHE A 126 3.90 5.79 -1.28
C PHE A 126 5.06 5.37 -2.18
N ASP A 127 6.22 5.06 -1.62
CA ASP A 127 7.37 4.57 -2.39
C ASP A 127 7.06 3.21 -3.03
N HIS A 128 6.33 2.35 -2.31
CA HIS A 128 5.82 1.09 -2.80
C HIS A 128 4.85 1.27 -3.99
N GLU A 129 3.78 2.06 -3.81
CA GLU A 129 2.81 2.37 -4.89
C GLU A 129 3.50 2.92 -6.16
N ALA A 130 4.47 3.82 -5.97
CA ALA A 130 5.21 4.41 -7.08
C ALA A 130 6.05 3.35 -7.83
N GLY A 131 6.66 2.42 -7.08
CA GLY A 131 7.40 1.29 -7.63
C GLY A 131 6.52 0.33 -8.41
N GLU A 132 5.34 0.01 -7.91
CA GLU A 132 4.35 -0.82 -8.61
C GLU A 132 3.90 -0.18 -9.91
N MET A 133 3.51 1.09 -9.86
CA MET A 133 3.06 1.83 -11.05
C MET A 133 4.14 1.86 -12.13
N ALA A 134 5.41 2.06 -11.73
CA ALA A 134 6.54 2.03 -12.67
C ALA A 134 6.69 0.66 -13.34
N LEU A 135 6.54 -0.44 -12.59
CA LEU A 135 6.61 -1.81 -13.14
C LEU A 135 5.45 -2.10 -14.10
N VAL A 136 4.23 -1.67 -13.77
CA VAL A 136 3.06 -1.86 -14.65
C VAL A 136 3.21 -1.07 -15.94
N GLN A 137 3.66 0.19 -15.87
CA GLN A 137 3.89 1.02 -17.05
C GLN A 137 4.99 0.44 -17.95
N GLU A 138 6.08 -0.08 -17.36
CA GLU A 138 7.16 -0.72 -18.08
C GLU A 138 6.68 -2.00 -18.79
N ALA A 139 5.93 -2.86 -18.08
CA ALA A 139 5.36 -4.06 -18.68
C ALA A 139 4.38 -3.74 -19.83
N PHE A 140 3.58 -2.68 -19.69
CA PHE A 140 2.67 -2.22 -20.74
C PHE A 140 3.42 -1.66 -21.95
N ALA A 141 4.53 -0.93 -21.76
CA ALA A 141 5.36 -0.43 -22.84
C ALA A 141 5.97 -1.59 -23.66
N GLU A 142 6.47 -2.62 -22.99
CA GLU A 142 7.04 -3.82 -23.61
C GLU A 142 6.02 -4.58 -24.47
N GLN A 143 4.76 -4.67 -23.99
CA GLN A 143 3.68 -5.31 -24.75
C GLN A 143 3.32 -4.56 -26.04
N ASN A 144 3.44 -3.23 -26.05
CA ASN A 144 3.10 -2.40 -27.22
C ASN A 144 4.28 -2.15 -28.16
N GLY A 145 5.51 -2.40 -27.69
CA GLY A 145 6.73 -2.31 -28.51
C GLY A 145 7.12 -3.62 -29.20
N SER A 146 6.49 -4.74 -28.83
CA SER A 146 6.70 -6.09 -29.39
C SER A 146 5.78 -6.41 -30.57
#